data_AF-A0A0X3NRQ8-F1
#
_entry.id   AF-A0A0X3NRQ8-F1
#
_cell.length_a   1.000
_cell.length_b   1.000
_cell.length_c   1.000
_cell.angle_alpha   90.00
_cell.angle_beta   90.00
_cell.angle_gamma   90.00
#
_symmetry.space_group_name_H-M   'P 1'
#
loop_
_entity.id
_entity.type
_entity.pdbx_description
1 polymer ?
#
loop_
_entity_poly.entity_id
_entity_poly.type
_entity_poly.pdbx_seq_one_letter_code
_entity_poly.pdbx_strand_id
1 'polypeptide(L)'
;SYCLSYLTLKQPSGHRMSFDLPVAKPDTIEEVFADKCQRINLDYYSLYHFDELAIDGRKYQYRLSSKGDFMTLVGTFNGQSVLMVSVWTNMDHEKRLREIHQYILKKEMQGDTLPQAF
;
A
#
# COMPACT_ATOMS: atom_id res chain seq x y z
N SER A 1 -34.17 -39.64 -24.96
CA SER A 1 -33.86 -39.38 -26.37
C SER A 1 -32.52 -38.64 -26.42
N TYR A 2 -31.50 -39.26 -27.05
CA TYR A 2 -30.16 -38.79 -27.48
C TYR A 2 -29.27 -38.05 -26.45
N CYS A 3 -28.11 -38.51 -25.93
CA CYS A 3 -26.94 -39.33 -26.35
C CYS A 3 -25.79 -38.56 -27.04
N LEU A 4 -24.55 -38.89 -26.59
CA LEU A 4 -23.18 -38.55 -27.01
C LEU A 4 -22.56 -37.19 -26.58
N SER A 5 -21.26 -37.03 -26.33
CA SER A 5 -20.19 -37.74 -25.57
C SER A 5 -18.85 -37.06 -25.91
N TYR A 6 -17.84 -37.23 -25.03
CA TYR A 6 -16.40 -36.99 -25.22
C TYR A 6 -15.85 -35.55 -25.14
N LEU A 7 -15.07 -35.30 -24.09
CA LEU A 7 -13.65 -34.97 -24.26
C LEU A 7 -12.88 -35.34 -22.99
N THR A 8 -12.42 -36.57 -22.96
CA THR A 8 -11.36 -37.03 -22.06
C THR A 8 -10.05 -36.41 -22.54
N LEU A 9 -9.56 -35.37 -21.89
CA LEU A 9 -8.14 -35.00 -21.99
C LEU A 9 -7.38 -35.72 -20.89
N LYS A 10 -6.89 -36.91 -21.23
CA LYS A 10 -5.86 -37.63 -20.48
C LYS A 10 -4.52 -37.22 -21.08
N GLN A 11 -3.75 -36.36 -20.41
CA GLN A 11 -2.35 -36.08 -20.75
C GLN A 11 -1.59 -35.54 -19.51
N PRO A 12 -0.25 -35.66 -19.46
CA PRO A 12 0.42 -36.65 -18.63
C PRO A 12 1.11 -36.01 -17.41
N SER A 13 1.63 -36.88 -16.56
CA SER A 13 2.59 -36.62 -15.47
C SER A 13 3.37 -35.30 -15.57
N GLY A 14 3.22 -34.48 -14.52
CA GLY A 14 4.26 -33.57 -14.04
C GLY A 14 4.45 -32.29 -14.84
N HIS A 15 3.66 -31.26 -14.55
CA HIS A 15 4.13 -29.89 -14.41
C HIS A 15 3.13 -29.15 -13.52
N ARG A 16 3.56 -28.77 -12.31
CA ARG A 16 2.86 -27.72 -11.54
C ARG A 16 2.90 -26.49 -12.43
N MET A 17 1.76 -26.05 -12.95
CA MET A 17 1.64 -24.68 -13.44
C MET A 17 1.78 -23.77 -12.21
N SER A 18 3.01 -23.35 -11.90
CA SER A 18 3.17 -22.11 -11.15
C SER A 18 2.68 -21.02 -12.09
N PHE A 19 1.54 -20.42 -11.76
CA PHE A 19 1.36 -19.05 -12.17
C PHE A 19 2.47 -18.28 -11.46
N ASP A 20 3.55 -18.00 -12.19
CA ASP A 20 4.59 -17.09 -11.73
C ASP A 20 3.94 -15.71 -11.65
N LEU A 21 3.24 -15.47 -10.52
CA LEU A 21 2.81 -14.13 -10.15
C LEU A 21 4.06 -13.26 -10.21
N PRO A 22 4.00 -12.09 -10.88
CA PRO A 22 5.16 -11.23 -11.01
C PRO A 22 5.75 -11.01 -9.63
N VAL A 23 7.07 -11.19 -9.51
CA VAL A 23 7.79 -10.93 -8.26
C VAL A 23 7.45 -9.51 -7.87
N ALA A 24 6.75 -9.38 -6.75
CA ALA A 24 6.17 -8.12 -6.37
C ALA A 24 7.35 -7.16 -6.10
N LYS A 25 7.40 -6.07 -6.87
CA LYS A 25 8.49 -5.11 -6.86
C LYS A 25 8.22 -4.09 -5.76
N PRO A 26 9.24 -3.65 -5.01
CA PRO A 26 9.14 -2.48 -4.15
C PRO A 26 8.59 -1.26 -4.91
N ASP A 27 7.57 -0.60 -4.36
CA ASP A 27 7.12 0.67 -4.90
C ASP A 27 8.21 1.75 -4.71
N THR A 28 8.40 2.59 -5.71
CA THR A 28 9.11 3.87 -5.55
C THR A 28 8.33 4.79 -4.63
N ILE A 29 8.99 5.82 -4.09
CA ILE A 29 8.27 6.76 -3.23
C ILE A 29 7.27 7.59 -4.03
N GLU A 30 7.58 7.88 -5.29
CA GLU A 30 6.70 8.56 -6.23
C GLU A 30 5.41 7.77 -6.50
N GLU A 31 5.51 6.46 -6.73
CA GLU A 31 4.35 5.56 -6.93
C GLU A 31 3.46 5.51 -5.68
N VAL A 32 4.04 5.53 -4.47
CA VAL A 32 3.24 5.60 -3.24
C VAL A 32 2.36 6.85 -3.21
N PHE A 33 2.90 8.01 -3.60
CA PHE A 33 2.13 9.25 -3.59
C PHE A 33 1.17 9.39 -4.76
N ALA A 34 1.51 8.86 -5.93
CA ALA A 34 0.65 8.89 -7.11
C ALA A 34 -0.54 7.94 -6.97
N ASP A 35 -0.32 6.71 -6.51
CA ASP A 35 -1.32 5.64 -6.62
C ASP A 35 -1.98 5.29 -5.29
N LYS A 36 -1.30 5.53 -4.17
CA LYS A 36 -1.73 5.01 -2.85
C LYS A 36 -2.15 6.11 -1.88
N CYS A 37 -1.72 7.35 -2.08
CA CYS A 37 -1.99 8.46 -1.18
C CYS A 37 -3.37 9.09 -1.45
N GLN A 38 -4.27 8.96 -0.50
CA GLN A 38 -5.64 9.45 -0.58
C GLN A 38 -5.94 10.40 0.56
N ARG A 39 -6.69 11.47 0.29
CA ARG A 39 -7.24 12.33 1.34
C ARG A 39 -8.36 11.60 2.07
N ILE A 40 -8.39 11.72 3.39
CA ILE A 40 -9.45 11.15 4.22
C ILE A 40 -9.98 12.18 5.21
N ASN A 41 -11.23 11.99 5.65
CA ASN A 41 -11.75 12.66 6.84
C ASN A 41 -11.72 11.65 8.00
N LEU A 42 -10.94 11.94 9.04
CA LEU A 42 -10.79 11.08 10.21
C LEU A 42 -12.11 10.80 10.94
N ASP A 43 -13.12 11.67 10.83
CA ASP A 43 -14.43 11.44 11.43
C ASP A 43 -15.13 10.18 10.87
N TYR A 44 -14.77 9.76 9.66
CA TYR A 44 -15.30 8.57 9.01
C TYR A 44 -14.40 7.34 9.13
N TYR A 45 -13.24 7.47 9.79
CA TYR A 45 -12.25 6.39 9.89
C TYR A 45 -12.00 5.98 11.33
N SER A 46 -12.19 4.70 11.60
CA SER A 46 -11.85 4.07 12.88
C SER A 46 -10.43 3.51 12.82
N LEU A 47 -9.51 4.13 13.55
CA LEU A 47 -8.08 3.78 13.59
C LEU A 47 -7.68 2.91 14.79
N TYR A 48 -8.65 2.20 15.38
CA TYR A 48 -8.38 1.21 16.41
C TYR A 48 -7.48 0.12 15.80
N HIS A 49 -6.35 -0.21 16.45
CA HIS A 49 -5.29 -1.14 15.98
C HIS A 49 -4.22 -0.57 15.05
N PHE A 50 -4.07 0.75 14.97
CA PHE A 50 -2.88 1.35 14.40
C PHE A 50 -1.84 1.62 15.51
N ASP A 51 -0.60 1.23 15.26
CA ASP A 51 0.56 1.65 16.02
C ASP A 51 0.87 3.12 15.72
N GLU A 52 1.55 3.81 16.63
CA GLU A 52 1.95 5.22 16.46
C GLU A 52 3.48 5.34 16.39
N LEU A 53 3.96 6.10 15.42
CA LEU A 53 5.36 6.55 15.35
C LEU A 53 5.39 8.07 15.20
N ALA A 54 6.10 8.75 16.10
CA ALA A 54 6.38 10.17 15.96
C ALA A 54 7.76 10.38 15.32
N ILE A 55 7.81 11.16 14.24
CA ILE A 55 9.06 11.57 13.56
C ILE A 55 9.08 13.10 13.58
N ASP A 56 10.08 13.68 14.25
CA ASP A 56 10.24 15.13 14.38
C ASP A 56 8.97 15.86 14.85
N GLY A 57 8.25 15.24 15.79
CA GLY A 57 6.99 15.77 16.35
C GLY A 57 5.75 15.54 15.47
N ARG A 58 5.91 15.06 14.22
CA ARG A 58 4.80 14.67 13.36
C ARG A 58 4.40 13.23 13.66
N LYS A 59 3.12 13.03 13.99
CA LYS A 59 2.54 11.72 14.28
C LYS A 59 2.16 10.98 13.00
N TYR A 60 2.52 9.71 12.96
CA TYR A 60 2.09 8.75 11.97
C TYR A 60 1.41 7.59 12.67
N GLN A 61 0.26 7.19 12.16
CA GLN A 61 -0.42 5.98 12.62
C GLN A 61 -0.27 4.94 11.52
N TYR A 62 0.13 3.73 11.86
CA TYR A 62 0.31 2.69 10.85
C TYR A 62 -0.11 1.32 11.36
N ARG A 63 -0.37 0.43 10.40
CA ARG A 63 -0.61 -0.99 10.68
C ARG A 63 0.10 -1.82 9.64
N LEU A 64 0.84 -2.83 10.11
CA LEU A 64 1.50 -3.79 9.24
C LEU A 64 0.53 -4.89 8.79
N SER A 65 0.76 -5.42 7.60
CA SER A 65 0.20 -6.72 7.19
C SER A 65 0.68 -7.82 8.14
N SER A 66 0.00 -8.96 8.16
CA SER A 66 0.41 -10.10 9.00
C SER A 66 1.82 -10.62 8.69
N LYS A 67 2.36 -10.34 7.50
CA LYS A 67 3.71 -10.72 7.08
C LYS A 67 4.73 -9.58 7.23
N GLY A 68 4.29 -8.36 7.51
CA GLY A 68 5.14 -7.16 7.59
C GLY A 68 5.68 -6.65 6.26
N ASP A 69 5.25 -7.23 5.14
CA ASP A 69 5.64 -6.85 3.77
C ASP A 69 4.95 -5.56 3.30
N PHE A 70 3.76 -5.28 3.83
CA PHE A 70 2.99 -4.08 3.53
C PHE A 70 2.57 -3.33 4.78
N MET A 71 2.33 -2.04 4.61
CA MET A 71 1.86 -1.12 5.63
C MET A 71 0.67 -0.32 5.13
N THR A 72 -0.30 -0.11 6.00
CA THR A 72 -1.30 0.95 5.87
C THR A 72 -0.89 2.09 6.79
N LEU A 73 -0.84 3.31 6.27
CA LEU A 73 -0.31 4.49 6.96
C LEU A 73 -1.33 5.63 6.91
N VAL A 74 -1.54 6.28 8.05
CA VAL A 74 -2.25 7.54 8.19
C VAL A 74 -1.27 8.61 8.67
N GLY A 75 -1.30 9.76 8.01
CA GLY A 75 -0.46 10.91 8.37
C GLY A 75 -1.11 12.22 7.96
N THR A 76 -0.30 13.28 7.97
CA THR A 76 -0.73 14.63 7.58
C THR A 76 0.12 15.14 6.42
N PHE A 77 -0.54 15.73 5.43
CA PHE A 77 0.07 16.40 4.28
C PHE A 77 -0.62 17.75 4.07
N ASN A 78 0.11 18.86 4.16
CA ASN A 78 -0.42 20.24 4.11
C ASN A 78 -1.64 20.47 5.02
N GLY A 79 -1.57 19.96 6.26
CA GLY A 79 -2.65 20.06 7.24
C GLY A 79 -3.87 19.15 6.97
N GLN A 80 -3.86 18.36 5.89
CA GLN A 80 -4.93 17.42 5.57
C GLN A 80 -4.53 15.99 5.97
N SER A 81 -5.50 15.24 6.48
CA SER A 81 -5.28 13.82 6.80
C SER A 81 -5.21 12.99 5.52
N VAL A 82 -4.22 12.13 5.45
CA VAL A 82 -3.97 11.25 4.30
C VAL A 82 -3.85 9.80 4.74
N LEU A 83 -4.33 8.90 3.90
CA LEU A 83 -4.24 7.46 4.03
C LEU A 83 -3.44 6.90 2.85
N MET A 84 -2.45 6.07 3.14
CA MET A 84 -1.69 5.31 2.16
C MET A 84 -1.88 3.82 2.45
N VAL A 85 -2.50 3.09 1.53
CA VAL A 85 -2.83 1.66 1.71
C VAL A 85 -1.87 0.79 0.90
N SER A 86 -1.52 -0.37 1.42
CA SER A 86 -0.66 -1.36 0.74
C SER A 86 0.71 -0.81 0.33
N VAL A 87 1.32 0.01 1.17
CA VAL A 87 2.67 0.54 0.98
C VAL A 87 3.68 -0.56 1.25
N TRP A 88 4.53 -0.89 0.27
CA TRP A 88 5.61 -1.85 0.48
C TRP A 88 6.61 -1.34 1.53
N THR A 89 6.94 -2.18 2.52
CA THR A 89 7.78 -1.78 3.68
C THR A 89 9.27 -1.83 3.41
N ASN A 90 9.71 -2.46 2.33
CA ASN A 90 11.11 -2.76 2.02
C ASN A 90 11.76 -3.65 3.09
N MET A 91 10.95 -4.48 3.77
CA MET A 91 11.34 -5.27 4.94
C MET A 91 11.79 -4.42 6.15
N ASP A 92 11.60 -3.10 6.10
CA ASP A 92 11.92 -2.14 7.16
C ASP A 92 10.91 -0.98 7.14
N HIS A 93 9.80 -1.20 7.82
CA HIS A 93 8.68 -0.26 7.85
C HIS A 93 9.05 1.09 8.49
N GLU A 94 9.91 1.11 9.50
CA GLU A 94 10.34 2.37 10.14
C GLU A 94 11.19 3.21 9.18
N LYS A 95 12.15 2.58 8.49
CA LYS A 95 12.92 3.28 7.45
C LYS A 95 11.99 3.78 6.35
N ARG A 96 11.02 2.97 5.93
CA ARG A 96 10.03 3.37 4.93
C ARG A 96 9.17 4.55 5.38
N LEU A 97 8.76 4.58 6.65
CA LEU A 97 8.05 5.72 7.25
C LEU A 97 8.89 6.99 7.22
N ARG A 98 10.21 6.89 7.48
CA ARG A 98 11.12 8.04 7.38
C ARG A 98 11.29 8.52 5.94
N GLU A 99 11.37 7.63 4.95
CA GLU A 99 11.39 8.00 3.53
C GLU A 99 10.11 8.77 3.14
N ILE A 100 8.95 8.26 3.54
CA ILE A 100 7.66 8.94 3.34
C ILE A 100 7.65 10.29 4.01
N HIS A 101 8.07 10.37 5.28
CA HIS A 101 8.16 11.63 6.02
C HIS A 101 9.00 12.68 5.28
N GLN A 102 10.21 12.32 4.85
CA GLN A 102 11.09 13.24 4.10
C GLN A 102 10.47 13.66 2.77
N TYR A 103 9.78 12.75 2.09
CA TYR A 103 9.09 13.08 0.84
C TYR A 103 7.93 14.05 1.06
N ILE A 104 7.12 13.85 2.12
CA ILE A 104 6.06 14.78 2.51
C ILE A 104 6.66 16.16 2.73
N LEU A 105 7.68 16.29 3.59
CA LEU A 105 8.29 17.58 3.90
C LEU A 105 8.79 18.29 2.64
N LYS A 106 9.47 17.56 1.75
CA LYS A 106 9.94 18.10 0.46
C LYS A 106 8.79 18.66 -0.37
N LYS A 107 7.68 17.93 -0.45
CA LYS A 107 6.50 18.31 -1.25
C LYS A 107 5.75 19.50 -0.64
N GLU A 108 5.58 19.51 0.67
CA GLU A 108 4.98 20.64 1.40
C GLU A 108 5.82 21.91 1.22
N MET A 109 7.15 21.81 1.29
CA MET A 109 8.07 22.93 1.03
C MET A 109 7.98 23.46 -0.41
N GLN A 110 7.64 22.60 -1.37
CA GLN A 110 7.45 22.97 -2.78
C GLN A 110 6.07 23.60 -3.06
N GLY A 111 5.16 23.59 -2.08
CA GLY A 111 3.78 24.04 -2.25
C GLY A 111 2.91 23.04 -3.02
N ASP A 112 3.36 21.80 -3.20
CA ASP A 112 2.59 20.77 -3.90
C ASP A 112 1.36 20.41 -3.07
N THR A 113 0.21 20.25 -3.72
CA THR A 113 -1.01 19.75 -3.08
C THR A 113 -1.41 18.43 -3.71
N LEU A 114 -2.03 17.54 -2.94
CA LEU A 114 -2.61 16.33 -3.51
C LEU A 114 -3.73 16.70 -4.51
N PRO A 115 -3.93 15.91 -5.57
CA PRO A 115 -5.06 16.09 -6.48
C PRO A 115 -6.38 16.13 -5.70
N GLN A 116 -7.30 17.04 -6.06
CA GLN A 116 -8.67 16.99 -5.52
C GLN A 116 -9.29 15.64 -5.88
N ALA A 117 -9.70 14.87 -4.88
CA ALA A 117 -10.51 13.68 -5.11
C ALA A 117 -11.86 14.18 -5.67
N PHE A 118 -12.24 13.66 -6.85
CA PHE A 118 -13.49 13.99 -7.52
C PHE A 118 -14.70 13.37 -6.80
#